data_AF-A0A6F8V2X3-F1
#
_entry.id   AF-A0A6F8V2X3-F1
#
_cell.length_a   1.000
_cell.length_b   1.000
_cell.length_c   1.000
_cell.angle_alpha   90.00
_cell.angle_beta   90.00
_cell.angle_gamma   90.00
#
_symmetry.space_group_name_H-M   'P 1'
#
loop_
_entity.id
_entity.type
_entity.pdbx_description
1 polymer ?
#
loop_
_entity_poly.entity_id
_entity_poly.type
_entity_poly.pdbx_seq_one_letter_code
_entity_poly.pdbx_strand_id
1 'polypeptide(L)'
;MALKMTGADWKAFMADVRYWPEDGSRWVDEWLLRFRGVEVEDLGEDQVEDADEIVVLSGWVRAPEEGCQIPGHYDFLEYARDFMKRRNTIAAAVSIPLANVGAAVDAAKARGLKLELPFDNAAELRAGKLKLAGVDWLDYLALEPPAWPEGGYIEDCEGKIDGIASSDVSVATVGPSQIVLVESGAIVVEGAEEIDLVSHLQAWMRGRPARTVIVSYKRDRQSNFDAWISEAEASVRIPPDRALSPQPPVV
;
A
#
# COMPACT_ATOMS: atom_id res chain seq x y z
N MET A 1 19.21 -17.53 7.29
CA MET A 1 19.95 -16.90 6.17
C MET A 1 20.12 -15.42 6.53
N ALA A 2 21.26 -14.78 6.31
CA ALA A 2 21.44 -13.36 6.68
C ALA A 2 20.79 -12.41 5.65
N LEU A 3 20.58 -11.14 6.01
CA LEU A 3 20.17 -10.06 5.10
C LEU A 3 21.31 -9.05 4.95
N LYS A 4 21.64 -8.68 3.72
CA LYS A 4 22.59 -7.60 3.43
C LYS A 4 21.84 -6.34 3.01
N MET A 5 22.28 -5.19 3.50
CA MET A 5 21.78 -3.88 3.08
C MET A 5 22.91 -2.84 3.10
N THR A 6 22.70 -1.73 2.39
CA THR A 6 23.64 -0.60 2.42
C THR A 6 23.44 0.24 3.69
N GLY A 7 24.41 1.06 4.05
CA GLY A 7 24.27 2.01 5.15
C GLY A 7 23.14 3.01 4.93
N ALA A 8 22.91 3.44 3.69
CA ALA A 8 21.76 4.26 3.33
C ALA A 8 20.41 3.55 3.56
N ASP A 9 20.35 2.24 3.32
CA ASP A 9 19.16 1.44 3.61
C ASP A 9 18.97 1.24 5.11
N TRP A 10 20.06 1.04 5.86
CA TRP A 10 20.04 0.93 7.31
C TRP A 10 19.53 2.21 7.98
N LYS A 11 20.10 3.37 7.64
CA LYS A 11 19.63 4.66 8.18
C LYS A 11 18.15 4.88 7.88
N ALA A 12 17.74 4.61 6.65
CA ALA A 12 16.34 4.74 6.30
C ALA A 12 15.43 3.71 6.96
N PHE A 13 15.94 2.52 7.29
CA PHE A 13 15.21 1.53 8.08
C PHE A 13 15.00 2.02 9.51
N MET A 14 16.05 2.52 10.16
CA MET A 14 16.02 3.03 11.53
C MET A 14 15.17 4.31 11.67
N ALA A 15 15.09 5.12 10.61
CA ALA A 15 14.25 6.31 10.56
C ALA A 15 12.78 6.06 10.12
N ASP A 16 12.40 4.84 9.69
CA ASP A 16 11.04 4.56 9.22
C ASP A 16 10.08 4.36 10.41
N VAL A 17 9.24 5.37 10.67
CA VAL A 17 8.24 5.39 11.77
C VAL A 17 7.27 4.21 11.75
N ARG A 18 7.09 3.54 10.60
CA ARG A 18 6.26 2.33 10.53
C ARG A 18 6.93 1.15 11.22
N TYR A 19 8.26 1.07 11.19
CA TYR A 19 9.05 0.03 11.83
C TYR A 19 9.49 0.46 13.23
N TRP A 20 9.82 1.74 13.43
CA TRP A 20 10.24 2.33 14.71
C TRP A 20 9.35 3.53 15.08
N PRO A 21 8.17 3.30 15.67
CA PRO A 21 7.27 4.38 16.06
C PRO A 21 7.93 5.33 17.06
N GLU A 22 7.67 6.62 16.93
CA GLU A 22 8.26 7.67 17.78
C GLU A 22 7.86 7.56 19.26
N ASP A 23 6.76 6.85 19.54
CA ASP A 23 6.30 6.57 20.91
C ASP A 23 7.20 5.55 21.66
N GLY A 24 8.21 4.99 20.99
CA GLY A 24 9.13 4.02 21.56
C GLY A 24 8.48 2.66 21.85
N SER A 25 7.29 2.40 21.30
CA SER A 25 6.57 1.13 21.47
C SER A 25 7.33 -0.06 20.89
N ARG A 26 8.32 0.16 20.03
CA ARG A 26 9.17 -0.89 19.47
C ARG A 26 10.64 -0.64 19.70
N TRP A 27 11.36 -1.69 20.07
CA TRP A 27 12.80 -1.67 20.20
C TRP A 27 13.40 -3.03 19.84
N VAL A 28 14.70 -3.03 19.55
CA VAL A 28 15.43 -4.26 19.25
C VAL A 28 16.06 -4.83 20.52
N ASP A 29 16.05 -6.15 20.61
CA ASP A 29 16.61 -6.95 21.68
C ASP A 29 17.50 -8.03 21.06
N GLU A 30 18.67 -8.27 21.64
CA GLU A 30 19.64 -9.28 21.19
C GLU A 30 19.99 -9.26 19.68
N TRP A 31 20.05 -8.08 19.03
CA TRP A 31 20.51 -8.04 17.64
C TRP A 31 21.98 -8.45 17.50
N LEU A 32 22.25 -9.15 16.42
CA LEU A 32 23.61 -9.44 15.98
C LEU A 32 23.73 -9.00 14.53
N LEU A 33 24.62 -8.05 14.30
CA LEU A 33 24.93 -7.49 13.00
C LEU A 33 26.38 -7.84 12.66
N ARG A 34 26.72 -7.81 11.38
CA ARG A 34 28.11 -7.73 10.93
C ARG A 34 28.31 -6.43 10.18
N PHE A 35 29.23 -5.60 10.68
CA PHE A 35 29.58 -4.30 10.14
C PHE A 35 31.08 -4.25 9.90
N ARG A 36 31.49 -3.92 8.67
CA ARG A 36 32.91 -3.90 8.24
C ARG A 36 33.68 -5.19 8.60
N GLY A 37 33.00 -6.33 8.50
CA GLY A 37 33.56 -7.65 8.75
C GLY A 37 33.59 -8.10 10.23
N VAL A 38 33.17 -7.25 11.16
CA VAL A 38 33.14 -7.54 12.60
C VAL A 38 31.69 -7.70 13.07
N GLU A 39 31.45 -8.65 13.96
CA GLU A 39 30.14 -8.83 14.58
C GLU A 39 29.93 -7.79 15.70
N VAL A 40 28.78 -7.13 15.69
CA VAL A 40 28.42 -6.04 16.62
C VAL A 40 27.01 -6.25 17.15
N GLU A 41 26.82 -5.90 18.42
CA GLU A 41 25.56 -6.04 19.18
C GLU A 41 24.90 -4.68 19.47
N ASP A 42 25.40 -3.60 18.84
CA ASP A 42 24.82 -2.26 18.84
C ASP A 42 25.41 -1.47 17.67
N LEU A 43 24.57 -0.82 16.86
CA LEU A 43 25.01 -0.03 15.71
C LEU A 43 24.11 1.19 15.52
N GLY A 44 24.57 2.33 16.04
CA GLY A 44 23.93 3.63 15.85
C GLY A 44 24.01 4.12 14.41
N GLU A 45 23.02 4.88 13.97
CA GLU A 45 22.97 5.49 12.63
C GLU A 45 24.14 6.44 12.35
N ASP A 46 24.66 7.08 13.39
CA ASP A 46 25.80 8.01 13.36
C ASP A 46 27.14 7.33 13.08
N GLN A 47 27.20 6.00 13.19
CA GLN A 47 28.41 5.20 12.98
C GLN A 47 28.52 4.66 11.55
N VAL A 48 27.46 4.84 10.75
CA VAL A 48 27.29 4.19 9.44
C VAL A 48 27.40 5.23 8.33
N GLU A 49 28.22 4.96 7.33
CA GLU A 49 28.26 5.72 6.08
C GLU A 49 27.32 5.09 5.05
N ASP A 50 26.78 5.90 4.13
CA ASP A 50 25.75 5.43 3.17
C ASP A 50 26.19 4.23 2.32
N ALA A 51 27.49 4.16 2.02
CA ALA A 51 28.09 3.10 1.20
C ALA A 51 28.53 1.86 2.00
N ASP A 52 28.43 1.87 3.33
CA ASP A 52 28.82 0.71 4.15
C ASP A 52 27.93 -0.52 3.86
N GLU A 53 28.49 -1.73 3.99
CA GLU A 53 27.72 -2.98 4.01
C GLU A 53 27.36 -3.34 5.45
N ILE A 54 26.08 -3.55 5.71
CA ILE A 54 25.55 -4.07 6.98
C ILE A 54 24.90 -5.41 6.70
N VAL A 55 25.24 -6.41 7.51
CA VAL A 55 24.65 -7.75 7.43
C VAL A 55 23.88 -8.03 8.72
N VAL A 56 22.56 -8.12 8.62
CA VAL A 56 21.69 -8.54 9.72
C VAL A 56 21.78 -10.06 9.86
N LEU A 57 22.25 -10.54 11.02
CA LEU A 57 22.42 -11.97 11.30
C LEU A 57 21.25 -12.53 12.11
N SER A 58 20.89 -11.87 13.21
CA SER A 58 19.78 -12.25 14.09
C SER A 58 19.32 -11.09 14.98
N GLY A 59 18.24 -11.30 15.74
CA GLY A 59 17.73 -10.38 16.75
C GLY A 59 16.23 -10.51 16.93
N TRP A 60 15.69 -9.81 17.92
CA TRP A 60 14.27 -9.76 18.21
C TRP A 60 13.78 -8.32 18.24
N VAL A 61 12.62 -8.05 17.65
CA VAL A 61 11.88 -6.81 17.84
C VAL A 61 10.80 -7.06 18.87
N ARG A 62 10.78 -6.23 19.91
CA ARG A 62 9.70 -6.19 20.90
C ARG A 62 8.64 -5.20 20.44
N ALA A 63 7.38 -5.59 20.52
CA ALA A 63 6.25 -4.67 20.39
C ALA A 63 5.17 -5.04 21.40
N PRO A 64 4.39 -4.07 21.94
CA PRO A 64 3.25 -4.37 22.78
C PRO A 64 2.24 -5.23 22.01
N GLU A 65 1.79 -6.33 22.61
CA GLU A 65 0.61 -7.06 22.14
C GLU A 65 -0.65 -6.39 22.69
N GLU A 66 -1.64 -6.16 21.82
CA GLU A 66 -2.95 -5.62 22.23
C GLU A 66 -3.55 -6.48 23.35
N GLY A 67 -3.73 -5.92 24.54
CA GLY A 67 -4.33 -6.61 25.69
C GLY A 67 -3.40 -7.51 26.51
N CYS A 68 -2.10 -7.58 26.19
CA CYS A 68 -1.12 -8.39 26.92
C CYS A 68 0.02 -7.52 27.51
N GLN A 69 0.42 -7.81 28.75
CA GLN A 69 1.57 -7.15 29.41
C GLN A 69 2.93 -7.63 28.91
N ILE A 70 2.97 -8.68 28.08
CA ILE A 70 4.19 -9.27 27.56
C ILE A 70 4.33 -8.81 26.11
N PRO A 71 5.44 -8.15 25.72
CA PRO A 71 5.66 -7.77 24.33
C PRO A 71 5.74 -9.01 23.45
N GLY A 72 5.04 -8.99 22.31
CA GLY A 72 5.23 -9.97 21.25
C GLY A 72 6.64 -9.86 20.68
N HIS A 73 7.21 -10.99 20.27
CA HIS A 73 8.53 -11.06 19.66
C HIS A 73 8.40 -11.27 18.15
N TYR A 74 9.04 -10.38 17.39
CA TYR A 74 9.22 -10.55 15.95
C TYR A 74 10.68 -10.82 15.67
N ASP A 75 10.97 -11.71 14.72
CA ASP A 75 12.35 -11.92 14.25
C ASP A 75 12.84 -10.64 13.54
N PHE A 76 13.94 -10.06 14.03
CA PHE A 76 14.48 -8.80 13.53
C PHE A 76 14.93 -8.89 12.07
N LEU A 77 15.45 -10.06 11.67
CA LEU A 77 15.88 -10.30 10.30
C LEU A 77 14.68 -10.35 9.34
N GLU A 78 13.57 -10.98 9.73
CA GLU A 78 12.31 -10.92 8.97
C GLU A 78 11.76 -9.49 8.92
N TYR A 79 11.89 -8.73 10.02
CA TYR A 79 11.49 -7.33 10.10
C TYR A 79 12.25 -6.45 9.10
N ALA A 80 13.58 -6.58 9.06
CA ALA A 80 14.44 -5.89 8.12
C ALA A 80 14.23 -6.36 6.67
N ARG A 81 13.92 -7.65 6.46
CA ARG A 81 13.56 -8.18 5.13
C ARG A 81 12.28 -7.55 4.61
N ASP A 82 11.28 -7.39 5.45
CA ASP A 82 10.02 -6.75 5.08
C ASP A 82 10.26 -5.29 4.65
N PHE A 83 11.07 -4.55 5.40
CA PHE A 83 11.51 -3.20 5.01
C PHE A 83 12.21 -3.19 3.64
N MET A 84 13.21 -4.05 3.45
CA MET A 84 13.95 -4.12 2.18
C MET A 84 13.05 -4.54 1.02
N LYS A 85 12.08 -5.42 1.26
CA LYS A 85 11.08 -5.80 0.27
C LYS A 85 10.21 -4.60 -0.10
N ARG A 86 9.72 -3.84 0.88
CA ARG A 86 8.91 -2.63 0.65
C ARG A 86 9.70 -1.57 -0.12
N ARG A 87 10.92 -1.25 0.31
CA ARG A 87 11.79 -0.24 -0.31
C ARG A 87 12.15 -0.57 -1.77
N ASN A 88 12.37 -1.85 -2.05
CA ASN A 88 12.68 -2.34 -3.39
C ASN A 88 11.45 -2.65 -4.24
N THR A 89 10.24 -2.54 -3.71
CA THR A 89 9.01 -2.80 -4.45
C THR A 89 8.34 -1.48 -4.81
N ILE A 90 8.04 -1.33 -6.09
CA ILE A 90 7.16 -0.28 -6.61
C ILE A 90 5.74 -0.83 -6.62
N ALA A 91 4.77 0.00 -6.26
CA ALA A 91 3.35 -0.24 -6.52
C ALA A 91 2.80 0.89 -7.41
N ALA A 92 2.30 0.54 -8.60
CA ALA A 92 1.73 1.48 -9.56
C ALA A 92 0.25 1.19 -9.79
N ALA A 93 -0.58 2.24 -9.83
CA ALA A 93 -1.96 2.14 -10.29
C ALA A 93 -1.99 2.32 -11.82
N VAL A 94 -2.56 1.34 -12.51
CA VAL A 94 -2.52 1.26 -13.98
C VAL A 94 -3.93 1.06 -14.52
N SER A 95 -4.33 1.87 -15.47
CA SER A 95 -5.59 1.74 -16.18
C SER A 95 -5.42 0.84 -17.41
N ILE A 96 -6.25 -0.17 -17.53
CA ILE A 96 -6.26 -1.12 -18.66
C ILE A 96 -7.63 -1.06 -19.34
N PRO A 97 -7.71 -0.89 -20.66
CA PRO A 97 -8.97 -1.00 -21.39
C PRO A 97 -9.68 -2.32 -21.07
N LEU A 98 -11.00 -2.28 -20.83
CA LEU A 98 -11.74 -3.46 -20.36
C LEU A 98 -11.57 -4.68 -21.28
N ALA A 99 -11.50 -4.44 -22.59
CA ALA A 99 -11.29 -5.48 -23.60
C ALA A 99 -9.94 -6.22 -23.47
N ASN A 100 -8.94 -5.57 -22.88
CA ASN A 100 -7.57 -6.09 -22.80
C ASN A 100 -7.21 -6.68 -21.43
N VAL A 101 -8.09 -6.55 -20.42
CA VAL A 101 -7.79 -6.94 -19.03
C VAL A 101 -7.33 -8.39 -18.91
N GLY A 102 -8.04 -9.34 -19.52
CA GLY A 102 -7.68 -10.76 -19.44
C GLY A 102 -6.28 -11.04 -19.98
N ALA A 103 -5.99 -10.56 -21.19
CA ALA A 103 -4.67 -10.71 -21.81
C ALA A 103 -3.57 -10.00 -21.01
N ALA A 104 -3.86 -8.81 -20.47
CA ALA A 104 -2.91 -8.06 -19.67
C ALA A 104 -2.54 -8.76 -18.36
N VAL A 105 -3.49 -9.45 -17.71
CA VAL A 105 -3.23 -10.26 -16.51
C VAL A 105 -2.29 -11.42 -16.81
N ASP A 106 -2.53 -12.14 -17.92
CA ASP A 106 -1.68 -13.25 -18.32
C ASP A 106 -0.26 -12.77 -18.71
N ALA A 107 -0.16 -11.67 -19.44
CA ALA A 107 1.12 -11.06 -19.82
C ALA A 107 1.92 -10.56 -18.60
N ALA A 108 1.25 -9.95 -17.61
CA ALA A 108 1.88 -9.52 -16.35
C ALA A 108 2.51 -10.71 -15.63
N LYS A 109 1.78 -11.83 -15.53
CA LYS A 109 2.26 -13.06 -14.89
C LYS A 109 3.47 -13.64 -15.61
N ALA A 110 3.46 -13.68 -16.95
CA ALA A 110 4.58 -14.14 -17.75
C ALA A 110 5.86 -13.30 -17.53
N ARG A 111 5.70 -12.01 -17.23
CA ARG A 111 6.78 -11.06 -16.94
C ARG A 111 7.19 -11.01 -15.46
N GLY A 112 6.56 -11.83 -14.61
CA GLY A 112 6.83 -11.88 -13.17
C GLY A 112 6.39 -10.62 -12.43
N LEU A 113 5.38 -9.92 -12.93
CA LEU A 113 4.75 -8.79 -12.25
C LEU A 113 3.63 -9.33 -11.35
N LYS A 114 3.47 -8.75 -10.15
CA LYS A 114 2.33 -9.05 -9.27
C LYS A 114 1.22 -8.06 -9.59
N LEU A 115 0.11 -8.54 -10.10
CA LEU A 115 -1.04 -7.70 -10.44
C LEU A 115 -2.20 -8.05 -9.51
N GLU A 116 -2.79 -7.03 -8.92
CA GLU A 116 -4.03 -7.13 -8.15
C GLU A 116 -5.11 -6.36 -8.92
N LEU A 117 -6.27 -6.98 -9.11
CA LEU A 117 -7.48 -6.33 -9.60
C LEU A 117 -8.34 -6.04 -8.36
N PRO A 118 -8.33 -4.81 -7.82
CA PRO A 118 -9.11 -4.51 -6.63
C PRO A 118 -10.60 -4.72 -6.87
N PHE A 119 -11.09 -4.27 -8.03
CA PHE A 119 -12.48 -4.38 -8.45
C PHE A 119 -12.64 -5.48 -9.51
N ASP A 120 -13.40 -6.54 -9.18
CA ASP A 120 -13.78 -7.61 -10.09
C ASP A 120 -15.30 -7.81 -10.10
N ASN A 121 -15.91 -7.59 -11.27
CA ASN A 121 -17.34 -7.73 -11.52
C ASN A 121 -17.91 -9.11 -11.11
N ALA A 122 -17.12 -10.18 -11.14
CA ALA A 122 -17.59 -11.53 -10.86
C ALA A 122 -17.65 -11.88 -9.37
N ALA A 123 -16.78 -11.29 -8.54
CA ALA A 123 -16.62 -11.65 -7.13
C ALA A 123 -17.54 -10.84 -6.19
N GLU A 124 -17.86 -9.61 -6.56
CA GLU A 124 -18.44 -8.62 -5.64
C GLU A 124 -19.98 -8.58 -5.59
N LEU A 125 -20.66 -9.47 -6.30
CA LEU A 125 -22.13 -9.59 -6.30
C LEU A 125 -22.72 -10.09 -4.96
N ARG A 126 -21.90 -10.38 -3.94
CA ARG A 126 -22.33 -11.15 -2.75
C ARG A 126 -22.06 -10.53 -1.38
N ALA A 127 -21.32 -9.42 -1.26
CA ALA A 127 -20.74 -9.07 0.04
C ALA A 127 -21.23 -7.77 0.70
N GLY A 128 -21.97 -6.89 0.02
CA GLY A 128 -22.28 -5.56 0.58
C GLY A 128 -21.03 -4.73 0.89
N LYS A 129 -19.91 -5.06 0.25
CA LYS A 129 -18.59 -4.42 0.39
C LYS A 129 -18.01 -4.28 -1.00
N LEU A 130 -17.19 -3.25 -1.21
CA LEU A 130 -16.56 -2.96 -2.49
C LEU A 130 -15.06 -2.78 -2.33
N LYS A 131 -14.27 -3.51 -3.11
CA LYS A 131 -12.82 -3.32 -3.18
C LYS A 131 -12.47 -2.54 -4.46
N LEU A 132 -11.68 -1.49 -4.33
CA LEU A 132 -11.27 -0.62 -5.43
C LEU A 132 -9.84 -0.08 -5.23
N ALA A 133 -9.22 0.42 -6.30
CA ALA A 133 -7.94 1.10 -6.19
C ALA A 133 -8.12 2.46 -5.51
N GLY A 134 -7.15 2.91 -4.71
CA GLY A 134 -7.19 4.21 -4.05
C GLY A 134 -7.38 5.36 -5.04
N VAL A 135 -6.72 5.31 -6.21
CA VAL A 135 -6.92 6.31 -7.27
C VAL A 135 -8.37 6.36 -7.78
N ASP A 136 -9.09 5.23 -7.79
CA ASP A 136 -10.49 5.22 -8.22
C ASP A 136 -11.41 5.82 -7.14
N TRP A 137 -11.09 5.58 -5.87
CA TRP A 137 -11.76 6.25 -4.75
C TRP A 137 -11.56 7.77 -4.80
N LEU A 138 -10.32 8.21 -4.99
CA LEU A 138 -9.98 9.63 -5.10
C LEU A 138 -10.65 10.30 -6.30
N ASP A 139 -10.67 9.64 -7.46
CA ASP A 139 -11.40 10.15 -8.63
C ASP A 139 -12.88 10.32 -8.34
N TYR A 140 -13.51 9.32 -7.72
CA TYR A 140 -14.92 9.36 -7.39
C TYR A 140 -15.26 10.55 -6.51
N LEU A 141 -14.43 10.81 -5.48
CA LEU A 141 -14.58 11.95 -4.58
C LEU A 141 -14.34 13.31 -5.26
N ALA A 142 -13.55 13.35 -6.33
CA ALA A 142 -13.15 14.58 -7.01
C ALA A 142 -14.02 14.93 -8.25
N LEU A 143 -15.12 14.21 -8.49
CA LEU A 143 -15.99 14.46 -9.66
C LEU A 143 -16.70 15.82 -9.56
N GLU A 144 -16.68 16.58 -10.66
CA GLU A 144 -17.44 17.81 -10.82
C GLU A 144 -18.25 17.79 -12.13
N PRO A 145 -19.61 17.76 -12.08
CA PRO A 145 -20.41 17.58 -10.87
C PRO A 145 -20.20 16.19 -10.25
N PRO A 146 -20.49 16.01 -8.94
CA PRO A 146 -20.39 14.70 -8.31
C PRO A 146 -21.26 13.67 -9.04
N ALA A 147 -20.88 12.39 -8.94
CA ALA A 147 -21.70 11.30 -9.48
C ALA A 147 -23.01 11.10 -8.71
N TRP A 148 -23.14 11.73 -7.55
CA TRP A 148 -24.29 11.66 -6.67
C TRP A 148 -25.13 12.94 -6.71
N PRO A 149 -26.36 12.96 -6.13
CA PRO A 149 -27.25 14.10 -6.23
C PRO A 149 -26.64 15.41 -5.70
N GLU A 150 -27.04 16.52 -6.31
CA GLU A 150 -26.59 17.86 -5.93
C GLU A 150 -26.91 18.16 -4.46
N GLY A 151 -25.96 18.79 -3.75
CA GLY A 151 -26.07 19.04 -2.31
C GLY A 151 -25.81 17.82 -1.42
N GLY A 152 -25.54 16.64 -2.01
CA GLY A 152 -25.22 15.44 -1.27
C GLY A 152 -23.79 15.38 -0.76
N TYR A 153 -23.58 14.74 0.38
CA TYR A 153 -22.27 14.45 0.96
C TYR A 153 -22.19 12.98 1.41
N ILE A 154 -20.97 12.47 1.60
CA ILE A 154 -20.73 11.11 2.08
C ILE A 154 -20.62 11.13 3.60
N GLU A 155 -21.35 10.25 4.27
CA GLU A 155 -21.36 10.07 5.73
C GLU A 155 -21.02 8.61 6.08
N ASP A 156 -20.41 8.41 7.25
CA ASP A 156 -20.10 7.10 7.84
C ASP A 156 -19.37 6.10 6.90
N CYS A 157 -18.39 6.60 6.13
CA CYS A 157 -17.59 5.78 5.22
C CYS A 157 -16.53 4.97 5.98
N GLU A 158 -16.89 3.75 6.39
CA GLU A 158 -16.00 2.82 7.06
C GLU A 158 -15.45 1.74 6.12
N GLY A 159 -14.26 1.25 6.43
CA GLY A 159 -13.69 0.13 5.70
C GLY A 159 -12.23 -0.13 6.02
N LYS A 160 -11.44 -0.46 4.99
CA LYS A 160 -10.03 -0.80 5.13
C LYS A 160 -9.16 -0.21 4.03
N ILE A 161 -7.95 0.20 4.39
CA ILE A 161 -6.91 0.69 3.48
C ILE A 161 -5.71 -0.26 3.60
N ASP A 162 -5.37 -0.97 2.52
CA ASP A 162 -4.40 -2.07 2.51
C ASP A 162 -4.64 -3.12 3.61
N GLY A 163 -5.91 -3.33 3.97
CA GLY A 163 -6.34 -4.28 5.00
C GLY A 163 -6.34 -3.74 6.43
N ILE A 164 -5.85 -2.52 6.66
CA ILE A 164 -5.91 -1.83 7.96
C ILE A 164 -7.28 -1.16 8.08
N ALA A 165 -7.98 -1.39 9.19
CA ALA A 165 -9.29 -0.77 9.45
C ALA A 165 -9.20 0.75 9.50
N SER A 166 -10.18 1.42 8.90
CA SER A 166 -10.38 2.87 8.97
C SER A 166 -11.84 3.17 9.20
N SER A 167 -12.12 4.02 10.19
CA SER A 167 -13.45 4.58 10.44
C SER A 167 -13.76 5.80 9.57
N ASP A 168 -12.78 6.31 8.83
CA ASP A 168 -12.94 7.40 7.87
C ASP A 168 -12.04 7.15 6.65
N VAL A 169 -12.64 6.59 5.59
CA VAL A 169 -11.98 6.43 4.30
C VAL A 169 -12.16 7.73 3.52
N SER A 170 -11.14 8.58 3.49
CA SER A 170 -11.21 9.93 2.91
C SER A 170 -9.97 10.27 2.07
N VAL A 171 -9.99 11.43 1.40
CA VAL A 171 -8.85 11.89 0.60
C VAL A 171 -7.56 12.08 1.42
N ALA A 172 -7.70 12.29 2.73
CA ALA A 172 -6.57 12.48 3.63
C ALA A 172 -5.90 11.14 4.02
N THR A 173 -6.63 10.03 3.98
CA THR A 173 -6.16 8.73 4.46
C THR A 173 -5.80 7.77 3.33
N VAL A 174 -6.31 7.98 2.12
CA VAL A 174 -6.13 7.07 0.99
C VAL A 174 -4.99 7.49 0.06
N GLY A 175 -3.97 6.65 0.02
CA GLY A 175 -2.92 6.66 -0.98
C GLY A 175 -3.41 6.09 -2.32
N PRO A 176 -3.01 6.65 -3.47
CA PRO A 176 -3.62 6.25 -4.73
C PRO A 176 -3.29 4.85 -5.27
N SER A 177 -2.12 4.29 -4.91
CA SER A 177 -1.73 2.91 -5.26
C SER A 177 -2.15 1.89 -4.20
N GLN A 178 -2.83 2.33 -3.14
CA GLN A 178 -3.36 1.46 -2.11
C GLN A 178 -4.63 0.77 -2.60
N ILE A 179 -5.02 -0.27 -1.89
CA ILE A 179 -6.31 -0.92 -2.11
C ILE A 179 -7.26 -0.51 -0.99
N VAL A 180 -8.41 0.03 -1.41
CA VAL A 180 -9.49 0.43 -0.52
C VAL A 180 -10.56 -0.65 -0.54
N LEU A 181 -11.04 -1.04 0.63
CA LEU A 181 -12.26 -1.83 0.82
C LEU A 181 -13.27 -0.93 1.53
N VAL A 182 -14.34 -0.55 0.85
CA VAL A 182 -15.47 0.17 1.47
C VAL A 182 -16.44 -0.88 2.00
N GLU A 183 -16.74 -0.83 3.30
CA GLU A 183 -17.60 -1.80 3.97
C GLU A 183 -18.98 -1.24 4.30
N SER A 184 -19.10 0.09 4.43
CA SER A 184 -20.35 0.81 4.68
C SER A 184 -20.22 2.29 4.28
N GLY A 185 -21.33 3.01 4.34
CA GLY A 185 -21.41 4.45 4.12
C GLY A 185 -22.71 4.84 3.43
N ALA A 186 -23.11 6.10 3.60
CA ALA A 186 -24.29 6.66 2.97
C ALA A 186 -23.93 7.92 2.19
N ILE A 187 -24.66 8.16 1.11
CA ILE A 187 -24.72 9.49 0.51
C ILE A 187 -26.01 10.13 1.02
N VAL A 188 -25.85 11.22 1.76
CA VAL A 188 -26.93 11.94 2.43
C VAL A 188 -27.25 13.21 1.65
N VAL A 189 -28.53 13.43 1.38
CA VAL A 189 -29.06 14.61 0.70
C VAL A 189 -30.20 15.16 1.55
N GLU A 190 -30.17 16.46 1.85
CA GLU A 190 -31.17 17.08 2.74
C GLU A 190 -32.60 16.87 2.21
N GLY A 191 -33.45 16.26 3.05
CA GLY A 191 -34.85 16.00 2.73
C GLY A 191 -35.12 14.83 1.77
N ALA A 192 -34.10 14.02 1.45
CA ALA A 192 -34.23 12.82 0.61
C ALA A 192 -33.85 11.54 1.38
N GLU A 193 -34.16 10.39 0.78
CA GLU A 193 -33.73 9.08 1.28
C GLU A 193 -32.22 8.89 1.06
N GLU A 194 -31.54 8.29 2.05
CA GLU A 194 -30.12 7.98 1.98
C GLU A 194 -29.83 6.97 0.87
N ILE A 195 -28.73 7.18 0.15
CA ILE A 195 -28.27 6.26 -0.89
C ILE A 195 -27.11 5.42 -0.33
N ASP A 196 -27.23 4.11 -0.42
CA ASP A 196 -26.15 3.18 -0.06
C ASP A 196 -24.88 3.44 -0.90
N LEU A 197 -23.80 3.88 -0.24
CA LEU A 197 -22.56 4.28 -0.90
C LEU A 197 -21.94 3.12 -1.68
N VAL A 198 -21.95 1.92 -1.11
CA VAL A 198 -21.34 0.72 -1.71
C VAL A 198 -22.01 0.38 -3.04
N SER A 199 -23.34 0.35 -3.06
CA SER A 199 -24.13 0.08 -4.27
C SER A 199 -23.96 1.16 -5.32
N HIS A 200 -23.93 2.43 -4.90
CA HIS A 200 -23.72 3.56 -5.80
C HIS A 200 -22.33 3.52 -6.44
N LEU A 201 -21.28 3.32 -5.63
CA LEU A 201 -19.90 3.21 -6.08
C LEU A 201 -19.70 1.99 -6.99
N GLN A 202 -20.36 0.86 -6.70
CA GLN A 202 -20.34 -0.32 -7.56
C GLN A 202 -20.92 -0.02 -8.94
N ALA A 203 -22.06 0.68 -9.01
CA ALA A 203 -22.68 1.09 -10.27
C ALA A 203 -21.75 2.01 -11.07
N TRP A 204 -21.13 2.99 -10.39
CA TRP A 204 -20.15 3.89 -10.98
C TRP A 204 -18.95 3.13 -11.57
N MET A 205 -18.34 2.21 -10.81
CA MET A 205 -17.21 1.39 -11.26
C MET A 205 -17.57 0.50 -12.46
N ARG A 206 -18.78 -0.08 -12.47
CA ARG A 206 -19.25 -0.91 -13.60
C ARG A 206 -19.36 -0.14 -14.90
N GLY A 207 -19.73 1.14 -14.85
CA GLY A 207 -19.89 2.01 -16.03
C GLY A 207 -18.57 2.41 -16.71
N ARG A 208 -17.41 2.12 -16.12
CA ARG A 208 -16.12 2.58 -16.65
C ARG A 208 -15.63 1.74 -17.84
N PRO A 209 -15.05 2.39 -18.87
CA PRO A 209 -14.52 1.71 -20.07
C PRO A 209 -13.17 1.01 -19.83
N ALA A 210 -12.55 1.26 -18.68
CA ALA A 210 -11.27 0.71 -18.27
C ALA A 210 -11.34 0.19 -16.84
N ARG A 211 -10.38 -0.67 -16.49
CA ARG A 211 -10.19 -1.20 -15.13
C ARG A 211 -8.85 -0.75 -14.61
N THR A 212 -8.85 -0.27 -13.37
CA THR A 212 -7.61 0.01 -12.65
C THR A 212 -7.12 -1.26 -11.99
N VAL A 213 -5.84 -1.54 -12.16
CA VAL A 213 -5.12 -2.61 -11.48
C VAL A 213 -3.98 -2.01 -10.67
N ILE A 214 -3.60 -2.68 -9.58
CA ILE A 214 -2.39 -2.36 -8.83
C ILE A 214 -1.30 -3.33 -9.25
N VAL A 215 -0.20 -2.81 -9.79
CA VAL A 215 0.95 -3.63 -10.20
C VAL A 215 2.09 -3.40 -9.24
N SER A 216 2.48 -4.46 -8.54
CA SER A 216 3.66 -4.48 -7.68
C SER A 216 4.81 -5.22 -8.34
N TYR A 217 5.97 -4.59 -8.38
CA TYR A 217 7.17 -5.18 -8.96
C TYR A 217 8.44 -4.66 -8.28
N LYS A 218 9.50 -5.44 -8.32
CA LYS A 218 10.80 -4.99 -7.80
C LYS A 218 11.40 -3.93 -8.73
N ARG A 219 12.10 -2.94 -8.18
CA ARG A 219 12.74 -1.84 -8.95
C ARG A 219 13.62 -2.33 -10.09
N ASP A 220 14.30 -3.46 -9.93
CA ASP A 220 15.13 -4.10 -10.98
C ASP A 220 14.31 -4.68 -12.16
N ARG A 221 12.98 -4.75 -12.04
CA ARG A 221 12.04 -5.20 -13.09
C ARG A 221 11.32 -4.04 -13.79
N GLN A 222 11.80 -2.81 -13.65
CA GLN A 222 11.20 -1.64 -14.32
C GLN A 222 11.01 -1.85 -15.83
N SER A 223 12.02 -2.40 -16.52
CA SER A 223 11.92 -2.68 -17.96
C SER A 223 10.83 -3.69 -18.32
N ASN A 224 10.58 -4.69 -17.46
CA ASN A 224 9.49 -5.64 -17.64
C ASN A 224 8.13 -4.96 -17.48
N PHE A 225 8.02 -4.03 -16.52
CA PHE A 225 6.82 -3.22 -16.32
C PHE A 225 6.55 -2.30 -17.52
N ASP A 226 7.56 -1.58 -18.01
CA ASP A 226 7.40 -0.65 -19.15
C ASP A 226 6.98 -1.39 -20.44
N ALA A 227 7.58 -2.56 -20.67
CA ALA A 227 7.20 -3.42 -21.79
C ALA A 227 5.77 -3.97 -21.65
N TRP A 228 5.37 -4.35 -20.42
CA TRP A 228 4.00 -4.80 -20.15
C TRP A 228 2.98 -3.68 -20.35
N ILE A 229 3.26 -2.46 -19.89
CA ILE A 229 2.38 -1.29 -20.09
C ILE A 229 2.08 -1.09 -21.58
N SER A 230 3.13 -1.14 -22.41
CA SER A 230 3.00 -0.97 -23.86
C SER A 230 2.20 -2.10 -24.51
N GLU A 231 2.45 -3.35 -24.12
CA GLU A 231 1.76 -4.53 -24.64
C GLU A 231 0.28 -4.59 -24.22
N ALA A 232 -0.03 -4.17 -23.00
CA ALA A 232 -1.39 -4.16 -22.45
C ALA A 232 -2.23 -2.97 -22.94
N GLU A 233 -1.66 -2.06 -23.74
CA GLU A 233 -2.24 -0.76 -24.10
C GLU A 233 -2.71 0.01 -22.86
N ALA A 234 -1.94 -0.12 -21.78
CA ALA A 234 -2.29 0.41 -20.48
C ALA A 234 -1.73 1.82 -20.27
N SER A 235 -2.30 2.56 -19.33
CA SER A 235 -1.79 3.87 -18.92
C SER A 235 -1.48 3.90 -17.43
N VAL A 236 -0.27 4.35 -17.09
CA VAL A 236 0.13 4.56 -15.71
C VAL A 236 -0.61 5.78 -15.19
N ARG A 237 -1.48 5.57 -14.18
CA ARG A 237 -2.23 6.68 -13.57
C ARG A 237 -1.36 7.46 -12.60
N ILE A 238 -0.46 6.76 -11.90
CA ILE A 238 0.44 7.33 -10.91
C ILE A 238 1.82 6.72 -11.04
N PRO A 239 2.86 7.56 -11.23
CA PRO A 239 4.20 7.07 -11.44
C PRO A 239 4.78 6.41 -10.18
N PRO A 240 5.69 5.42 -10.36
CA PRO A 240 6.32 4.62 -9.32
C PRO A 240 6.85 5.34 -8.07
N ASP A 241 7.31 6.59 -8.21
CA ASP A 241 8.10 7.26 -7.16
C ASP A 241 7.29 8.23 -6.27
N ARG A 242 5.98 8.39 -6.47
CA ARG A 242 5.15 9.23 -5.56
C ARG A 242 4.62 8.50 -4.31
N ALA A 243 4.81 7.19 -4.19
CA ALA A 243 4.31 6.38 -3.09
C ALA A 243 5.27 6.25 -1.88
N LEU A 244 6.46 6.87 -1.94
CA LEU A 244 7.50 6.74 -0.91
C LEU A 244 7.71 7.97 -0.03
N SER A 245 6.95 9.05 -0.23
CA SER A 245 6.89 10.11 0.77
C SER A 245 5.75 9.77 1.73
N PRO A 246 6.02 9.32 2.98
CA PRO A 246 5.03 9.52 4.03
C PRO A 246 4.73 11.03 4.03
N GLN A 247 3.50 11.39 3.69
CA GLN A 247 3.00 12.70 4.11
C GLN A 247 3.08 12.67 5.64
N PRO A 248 3.80 13.60 6.28
CA PRO A 248 3.74 13.69 7.73
C PRO A 248 2.27 13.85 8.14
N PRO A 249 1.84 13.28 9.28
CA PRO A 249 0.51 13.56 9.78
C PRO A 249 0.35 15.08 9.87
N VAL A 250 -0.73 15.59 9.29
CA VAL A 250 -1.12 16.98 9.49
C VAL A 250 -1.43 17.12 10.98
N VAL A 251 -0.65 17.99 11.63
CA VAL A 251 -0.66 18.30 13.07
C VAL A 251 -2.05 18.64 13.58
#